data_AF-A0A934LF98-F1
#
_entry.id   AF-A0A934LF98-F1
#
_cell.length_a   1.000
_cell.length_b   1.000
_cell.length_c   1.000
_cell.angle_alpha   90.00
_cell.angle_beta   90.00
_cell.angle_gamma   90.00
#
_symmetry.space_group_name_H-M   'P 1'
#
loop_
_entity.id
_entity.type
_entity.pdbx_description
1 polymer ?
#
loop_
_entity_poly.entity_id
_entity_poly.type
_entity_poly.pdbx_seq_one_letter_code
_entity_poly.pdbx_strand_id
1 'polypeptide(L)'
;MANATIRVQFGNPDDASAVPGHLSAEVDTRPTGLNGGRSSFSPGETAYILVFKTDDVSITDTICSAGSLSPHGTTTVTVTEELMFEDADTATLGKPARSSLGQVVWFGRSLGELTLQSDRVTAKAANKGVGVAKVTYDALAQVYALVSPATLNGETDFSILALIKGGSA
;
A
#
# COMPACT_ATOMS: atom_id res chain seq x y z
N MET A 1 14.72 7.01 -20.75
CA MET A 1 14.42 8.30 -20.10
C MET A 1 14.01 8.04 -18.66
N ALA A 2 14.38 8.89 -17.71
CA ALA A 2 13.92 8.77 -16.32
C ALA A 2 12.75 9.74 -16.12
N ASN A 3 11.58 9.20 -15.78
CA ASN A 3 10.35 9.98 -15.54
C ASN A 3 10.05 9.94 -14.04
N ALA A 4 9.63 11.07 -13.47
CA ALA A 4 9.12 11.16 -12.10
C ALA A 4 7.72 11.78 -12.14
N THR A 5 6.76 11.12 -11.49
CA THR A 5 5.39 11.61 -11.35
C THR A 5 5.10 11.86 -9.88
N ILE A 6 4.72 13.09 -9.52
CA ILE A 6 4.28 13.46 -8.17
C ILE A 6 2.77 13.74 -8.23
N ARG A 7 1.98 13.01 -7.43
CA ARG A 7 0.55 13.28 -7.23
C ARG A 7 0.33 13.63 -5.75
N VAL A 8 -0.03 14.87 -5.47
CA VAL A 8 -0.43 15.34 -4.13
C VAL A 8 -1.95 15.49 -4.11
N GLN A 9 -2.62 14.75 -3.21
CA GLN A 9 -4.06 14.79 -3.04
C GLN A 9 -4.40 15.39 -1.67
N PHE A 10 -5.23 16.43 -1.65
CA PHE A 10 -5.73 17.06 -0.43
C PHE A 10 -7.18 16.63 -0.21
N GLY A 11 -7.53 16.18 1.01
CA GLY A 11 -8.88 15.86 1.45
C GLY A 11 -9.33 16.77 2.60
N ASN A 12 -10.63 16.86 2.86
CA ASN A 12 -11.17 17.68 3.94
C ASN A 12 -10.89 17.00 5.31
N PRO A 13 -10.16 17.62 6.23
CA PRO A 13 -9.83 17.01 7.53
C PRO A 13 -10.99 17.00 8.54
N ASP A 14 -12.12 17.64 8.22
CA ASP A 14 -13.18 17.94 9.18
C ASP A 14 -14.28 16.86 9.33
N ASP A 15 -14.16 15.70 8.68
CA ASP A 15 -14.98 14.54 9.04
C ASP A 15 -14.39 13.85 10.28
N ALA A 16 -14.56 14.50 11.44
CA ALA A 16 -14.12 14.01 12.76
C ALA A 16 -14.83 12.71 13.23
N SER A 17 -15.58 12.04 12.36
CA SER A 17 -16.20 10.72 12.56
C SER A 17 -15.81 9.69 11.50
N ALA A 18 -15.00 10.05 10.50
CA ALA A 18 -14.45 9.10 9.54
C ALA A 18 -13.13 8.55 10.10
N VAL A 19 -13.08 7.23 10.32
CA VAL A 19 -11.79 6.53 10.41
C VAL A 19 -11.07 6.82 9.08
N PRO A 20 -9.83 7.34 9.09
CA PRO A 20 -9.13 7.63 7.84
C PRO A 20 -8.84 6.32 7.12
N GLY A 21 -9.66 6.01 6.11
CA GLY A 21 -9.48 4.83 5.28
C GLY A 21 -8.13 4.86 4.55
N HIS A 22 -7.43 3.73 4.53
CA HIS A 22 -6.18 3.57 3.78
C HIS A 22 -6.49 3.10 2.36
N LEU A 23 -5.85 3.69 1.37
CA LEU A 23 -5.77 3.14 0.02
C LEU A 23 -4.39 3.44 -0.57
N SER A 24 -3.70 2.39 -0.97
CA SER A 24 -2.39 2.51 -1.63
C SER A 24 -2.24 1.41 -2.68
N ALA A 25 -1.40 1.65 -3.67
CA ALA A 25 -1.08 0.67 -4.69
C ALA A 25 0.41 0.71 -5.03
N GLU A 26 0.97 -0.46 -5.34
CA GLU A 26 2.36 -0.61 -5.76
C GLU A 26 2.49 -1.74 -6.79
N VAL A 27 3.51 -1.70 -7.62
CA VAL A 27 3.85 -2.84 -8.50
C VAL A 27 4.35 -4.01 -7.64
N ASP A 28 3.89 -5.23 -7.91
CA ASP A 28 4.38 -6.43 -7.20
C ASP A 28 5.84 -6.71 -7.59
N THR A 29 6.79 -6.14 -6.85
CA THR A 29 8.23 -6.30 -7.08
C THR A 29 8.86 -7.38 -6.20
N ARG A 30 8.05 -8.20 -5.53
CA ARG A 30 8.56 -9.30 -4.72
C ARG A 30 9.23 -10.34 -5.63
N PRO A 31 10.40 -10.89 -5.27
CA PRO A 31 11.06 -11.92 -6.08
C PRO A 31 10.18 -13.15 -6.35
N THR A 32 9.36 -13.52 -5.37
CA THR A 32 8.38 -14.63 -5.46
C THR A 32 6.97 -14.15 -5.81
N GLY A 33 6.82 -12.88 -6.20
CA GLY A 33 5.55 -12.25 -6.58
C GLY A 33 5.18 -12.49 -8.04
N LEU A 34 4.04 -11.92 -8.45
CA LEU A 34 3.47 -12.17 -9.78
C LEU A 34 4.29 -11.57 -10.94
N ASN A 35 5.11 -10.54 -10.68
CA ASN A 35 6.05 -10.02 -11.67
C ASN A 35 7.46 -10.61 -11.55
N GLY A 36 7.70 -11.59 -10.66
CA GLY A 36 9.01 -12.22 -10.49
C GLY A 36 10.14 -11.25 -10.15
N GLY A 37 9.88 -10.23 -9.32
CA GLY A 37 10.84 -9.21 -8.94
C GLY A 37 11.00 -8.03 -9.92
N ARG A 38 10.29 -8.05 -11.06
CA ARG A 38 10.40 -7.02 -12.08
C ARG A 38 9.58 -5.77 -11.72
N SER A 39 10.13 -4.60 -12.06
CA SER A 39 9.44 -3.31 -12.01
C SER A 39 9.32 -2.62 -13.38
N SER A 40 9.84 -3.26 -14.44
CA SER A 40 9.84 -2.77 -15.81
C SER A 40 9.31 -3.84 -16.76
N PHE A 41 8.48 -3.40 -17.71
CA PHE A 41 7.71 -4.26 -18.59
C PHE A 41 7.82 -3.76 -20.03
N SER A 42 7.85 -4.70 -20.98
CA SER A 42 7.75 -4.42 -22.40
C SER A 42 6.29 -4.18 -22.79
N PRO A 43 6.01 -3.38 -23.84
CA PRO A 43 4.68 -3.31 -24.42
C PRO A 43 4.11 -4.70 -24.74
N GLY A 44 2.81 -4.89 -24.52
CA GLY A 44 2.13 -6.17 -24.68
C GLY A 44 2.21 -7.11 -23.47
N GLU A 45 3.05 -6.82 -22.47
CA GLU A 45 3.09 -7.59 -21.23
C GLU A 45 1.99 -7.18 -20.24
N THR A 46 1.77 -8.03 -19.24
CA THR A 46 0.93 -7.75 -18.08
C THR A 46 1.81 -7.41 -16.88
N ALA A 47 1.51 -6.30 -16.21
CA ALA A 47 2.07 -5.95 -14.92
C ALA A 47 1.03 -6.17 -13.82
N TYR A 48 1.44 -6.82 -12.73
CA TYR A 48 0.58 -7.05 -11.57
C TYR A 48 0.82 -5.99 -10.49
N ILE A 49 -0.27 -5.40 -10.02
CA ILE A 49 -0.31 -4.31 -9.05
C ILE A 49 -0.95 -4.84 -7.76
N LEU A 50 -0.34 -4.57 -6.62
CA LEU A 50 -0.86 -4.84 -5.29
C LEU A 50 -1.58 -3.60 -4.79
N VAL A 51 -2.81 -3.76 -4.32
CA VAL A 51 -3.64 -2.69 -3.79
C VAL A 51 -3.98 -3.02 -2.34
N PHE A 52 -3.54 -2.17 -1.43
CA PHE A 52 -3.79 -2.32 0.01
C PHE A 52 -4.83 -1.30 0.44
N LYS A 53 -5.82 -1.77 1.20
CA LYS A 53 -6.89 -0.93 1.72
C LYS A 53 -7.32 -1.38 3.11
N THR A 54 -7.89 -0.48 3.90
CA THR A 54 -8.62 -0.84 5.13
C THR A 54 -10.00 -1.41 4.78
N ASP A 55 -10.68 -1.99 5.77
CA ASP A 55 -11.97 -2.66 5.59
C ASP A 55 -13.11 -1.69 5.24
N ASP A 56 -13.02 -0.44 5.73
CA ASP A 56 -13.94 0.68 5.49
C ASP A 56 -13.74 1.37 4.14
N VAL A 57 -12.78 0.93 3.32
CA VAL A 57 -12.58 1.44 1.96
C VAL A 57 -13.08 0.40 0.95
N SER A 58 -13.94 0.81 0.03
CA SER A 58 -14.32 0.02 -1.14
C SER A 58 -13.68 0.61 -2.39
N ILE A 59 -13.14 -0.24 -3.29
CA ILE A 59 -12.69 0.23 -4.61
C ILE A 59 -13.94 0.51 -5.45
N THR A 60 -14.10 1.76 -5.85
CA THR A 60 -15.29 2.23 -6.57
C THR A 60 -15.07 2.31 -8.07
N ASP A 61 -13.82 2.50 -8.51
CA ASP A 61 -13.49 2.67 -9.92
C ASP A 61 -12.00 2.39 -10.18
N THR A 62 -11.71 1.90 -11.38
CA THR A 62 -10.35 1.64 -11.86
C THR A 62 -10.22 2.12 -13.29
N ILE A 63 -9.30 3.06 -13.51
CA ILE A 63 -9.07 3.71 -14.81
C ILE A 63 -7.63 3.44 -15.23
N CYS A 64 -7.42 3.11 -16.50
CA CYS A 64 -6.11 3.10 -17.14
C CYS A 64 -6.13 3.96 -18.40
N SER A 65 -5.04 4.70 -18.66
CA SER A 65 -4.94 5.57 -19.85
C SER A 65 -4.80 4.78 -21.17
N ALA A 66 -4.38 3.52 -21.09
CA ALA A 66 -4.31 2.57 -22.19
C ALA A 66 -4.38 1.13 -21.64
N GLY A 67 -4.79 0.19 -22.48
CA GLY A 67 -4.91 -1.22 -22.08
C GLY A 67 -6.12 -1.47 -21.20
N SER A 68 -5.98 -2.40 -20.24
CA SER A 68 -7.01 -2.69 -19.25
C SER A 68 -6.42 -2.89 -17.86
N LEU A 69 -7.18 -2.50 -16.84
CA LEU A 69 -6.87 -2.74 -15.43
C LEU A 69 -8.02 -3.54 -14.82
N SER A 70 -7.78 -4.79 -14.47
CA SER A 70 -8.83 -5.70 -13.99
C SER A 70 -8.43 -6.43 -12.70
N PRO A 71 -9.39 -6.76 -11.82
CA PRO A 71 -9.12 -7.59 -10.65
C PRO A 71 -8.58 -8.97 -11.04
N HIS A 72 -7.58 -9.46 -10.31
CA HIS A 72 -6.92 -10.74 -10.54
C HIS A 72 -6.90 -11.66 -9.31
N GLY A 73 -7.36 -11.18 -8.15
CA GLY A 73 -7.47 -11.97 -6.92
C GLY A 73 -6.91 -11.23 -5.71
N THR A 74 -6.43 -11.97 -4.73
CA THR A 74 -5.78 -11.42 -3.54
C THR A 74 -4.49 -12.19 -3.22
N THR A 75 -3.60 -11.55 -2.48
CA THR A 75 -2.38 -12.17 -1.96
C THR A 75 -2.04 -11.60 -0.59
N THR A 76 -1.43 -12.41 0.27
CA THR A 76 -0.79 -11.92 1.49
C THR A 76 0.64 -11.46 1.18
N VAL A 77 1.06 -10.38 1.83
CA VAL A 77 2.38 -9.78 1.74
C VAL A 77 2.92 -9.62 3.15
N THR A 78 4.04 -10.27 3.46
CA THR A 78 4.75 -10.00 4.71
C THR A 78 5.51 -8.69 4.56
N VAL A 79 5.17 -7.72 5.41
CA VAL A 79 5.76 -6.38 5.47
C VAL A 79 6.70 -6.32 6.65
N THR A 80 7.83 -5.65 6.49
CA THR A 80 8.72 -5.28 7.58
C THR A 80 9.05 -3.81 7.44
N GLU A 81 8.75 -3.03 8.48
CA GLU A 81 9.00 -1.59 8.49
C GLU A 81 9.41 -1.11 9.89
N GLU A 82 9.90 0.12 9.96
CA GLU A 82 10.36 0.76 11.18
C GLU A 82 9.39 1.87 11.56
N LEU A 83 8.74 1.72 12.70
CA LEU A 83 7.80 2.70 13.25
C LEU A 83 8.55 3.65 14.18
N MET A 84 8.49 4.94 13.87
CA MET A 84 9.11 5.98 14.67
C MET A 84 8.08 6.60 15.60
N PHE A 85 8.40 6.62 16.89
CA PHE A 85 7.63 7.30 17.93
C PHE A 85 8.42 8.55 18.32
N GLU A 86 7.86 9.72 18.04
CA GLU A 86 8.53 11.01 18.22
C GLU A 86 7.87 11.80 19.36
N ASP A 87 8.06 11.35 20.60
CA ASP A 87 7.25 11.78 21.75
C ASP A 87 5.76 11.51 21.51
N ALA A 88 5.45 10.29 21.08
CA ALA A 88 4.11 9.78 20.84
C ALA A 88 3.97 8.36 21.41
N ASP A 89 2.74 7.91 21.63
CA ASP A 89 2.42 6.50 21.93
C ASP A 89 1.81 5.80 20.70
N THR A 90 1.69 6.47 19.56
CA THR A 90 1.17 5.90 18.31
C THR A 90 2.11 6.13 17.14
N ALA A 91 2.06 5.21 16.19
CA ALA A 91 2.70 5.32 14.88
C ALA A 91 1.82 4.65 13.82
N THR A 92 1.94 5.09 12.57
CA THR A 92 1.14 4.58 11.45
C THR A 92 1.93 3.58 10.62
N LEU A 93 1.33 2.43 10.33
CA LEU A 93 1.85 1.43 9.41
C LEU A 93 1.77 1.92 7.96
N GLY A 94 2.74 1.56 7.12
CA GLY A 94 2.71 1.88 5.70
C GLY A 94 1.62 1.13 4.93
N LYS A 95 1.17 -0.02 5.45
CA LYS A 95 0.10 -0.86 4.89
C LYS A 95 -0.81 -1.39 6.00
N PRO A 96 -2.12 -1.52 5.79
CA PRO A 96 -3.03 -2.11 6.76
C PRO A 96 -2.63 -3.55 7.10
N ALA A 97 -2.45 -3.81 8.39
CA ALA A 97 -2.18 -5.16 8.88
C ALA A 97 -3.46 -6.01 8.81
N ARG A 98 -3.32 -7.23 8.30
CA ARG A 98 -4.43 -8.17 8.10
C ARG A 98 -5.10 -8.56 9.41
N SER A 99 -4.31 -8.83 10.46
CA SER A 99 -4.84 -9.35 11.72
C SER A 99 -4.13 -8.81 12.96
N SER A 100 -2.80 -8.82 12.97
CA SER A 100 -1.99 -8.47 14.14
C SER A 100 -0.59 -8.07 13.71
N LEU A 101 0.16 -7.46 14.63
CA LEU A 101 1.60 -7.36 14.52
C LEU A 101 2.21 -8.73 14.85
N GLY A 102 3.16 -9.19 14.04
CA GLY A 102 3.82 -10.47 14.21
C GLY A 102 5.02 -10.36 15.14
N GLN A 103 6.16 -9.92 14.59
CA GLN A 103 7.39 -9.69 15.37
C GLN A 103 7.57 -8.20 15.64
N VAL A 104 7.96 -7.85 16.87
CA VAL A 104 8.28 -6.47 17.27
C VAL A 104 9.67 -6.45 17.92
N VAL A 105 10.56 -5.59 17.43
CA VAL A 105 11.89 -5.37 17.99
C VAL A 105 12.08 -3.88 18.21
N TRP A 106 12.36 -3.47 19.45
CA TRP A 106 12.65 -2.08 19.77
C TRP A 106 14.13 -1.75 19.56
N PHE A 107 14.38 -0.60 18.94
CA PHE A 107 15.68 0.05 18.88
C PHE A 107 15.68 1.28 19.81
N GLY A 108 16.68 1.37 20.68
CA GLY A 108 16.74 2.40 21.72
C GLY A 108 15.78 2.11 22.88
N ARG A 109 14.97 3.08 23.27
CA ARG A 109 14.01 2.94 24.37
C ARG A 109 12.82 2.10 23.92
N SER A 110 12.57 0.98 24.60
CA SER A 110 11.31 0.27 24.46
C SER A 110 10.19 1.06 25.13
N LEU A 111 9.11 1.31 24.40
CA LEU A 111 7.90 1.95 24.92
C LEU A 111 6.87 0.94 25.46
N GLY A 112 7.25 -0.33 25.57
CA GLY A 112 6.42 -1.43 26.07
C GLY A 112 5.75 -2.24 24.96
N GLU A 113 4.63 -2.89 25.32
CA GLU A 113 3.82 -3.66 24.38
C GLU A 113 3.32 -2.78 23.23
N LEU A 114 3.29 -3.32 22.02
CA LEU A 114 2.80 -2.65 20.83
C LEU A 114 1.56 -3.38 20.31
N THR A 115 0.44 -2.66 20.26
CA THR A 115 -0.87 -3.22 19.92
C THR A 115 -1.41 -2.60 18.63
N LEU A 116 -1.91 -3.45 17.73
CA LEU A 116 -2.61 -3.00 16.54
C LEU A 116 -4.00 -2.48 16.93
N GLN A 117 -4.36 -1.27 16.48
CA GLN A 117 -5.67 -0.71 16.71
C GLN A 117 -6.70 -1.23 15.69
N SER A 118 -7.98 -0.96 15.94
CA SER A 118 -9.08 -1.46 15.12
C SER A 118 -9.07 -0.95 13.68
N ASP A 119 -8.45 0.20 13.42
CA ASP A 119 -8.27 0.79 12.08
C ASP A 119 -7.27 0.03 11.20
N ARG A 120 -6.57 -0.99 11.76
CA ARG A 120 -5.58 -1.82 11.08
C ARG A 120 -4.32 -1.08 10.60
N VAL A 121 -4.19 0.22 10.86
CA VAL A 121 -3.04 1.03 10.43
C VAL A 121 -2.34 1.73 11.59
N THR A 122 -3.00 1.89 12.73
CA THR A 122 -2.37 2.50 13.90
C THR A 122 -1.79 1.42 14.80
N ALA A 123 -0.50 1.54 15.13
CA ALA A 123 0.15 0.77 16.18
C ALA A 123 0.28 1.66 17.43
N LYS A 124 -0.19 1.17 18.57
CA LYS A 124 -0.15 1.89 19.86
C LYS A 124 0.77 1.19 20.85
N ALA A 125 1.77 1.93 21.34
CA ALA A 125 2.68 1.50 22.39
C ALA A 125 2.04 1.70 23.77
N ALA A 126 2.48 0.91 24.76
CA ALA A 126 1.98 1.02 26.13
C ALA A 126 2.33 2.36 26.81
N ASN A 127 3.41 3.01 26.40
CA ASN A 127 3.88 4.28 26.96
C ASN A 127 4.18 5.30 25.85
N LYS A 128 3.91 6.58 26.13
CA LYS A 128 4.35 7.70 25.30
C LYS A 128 5.87 7.89 25.42
N GLY A 129 6.55 8.17 24.31
CA GLY A 129 7.94 8.61 24.34
C GLY A 129 8.62 8.62 22.99
N VAL A 130 9.95 8.62 23.01
CA VAL A 130 10.80 8.53 21.81
C VAL A 130 11.38 7.13 21.67
N GLY A 131 11.20 6.50 20.53
CA GLY A 131 11.72 5.16 20.25
C GLY A 131 11.42 4.70 18.82
N VAL A 132 12.11 3.66 18.36
CA VAL A 132 11.84 3.05 17.05
C VAL A 132 11.51 1.58 17.24
N ALA A 133 10.42 1.11 16.66
CA ALA A 133 10.04 -0.30 16.67
C ALA A 133 10.09 -0.86 15.24
N LYS A 134 10.94 -1.87 15.01
CA LYS A 134 10.86 -2.69 13.80
C LYS A 134 9.73 -3.69 13.96
N VAL A 135 8.74 -3.64 13.08
CA VAL A 135 7.59 -4.53 13.10
C VAL A 135 7.58 -5.38 11.83
N THR A 136 7.17 -6.65 11.98
CA THR A 136 6.84 -7.53 10.87
C THR A 136 5.40 -7.97 10.99
N TYR A 137 4.63 -7.86 9.92
CA TYR A 137 3.22 -8.21 9.89
C TYR A 137 2.78 -8.60 8.48
N ASP A 138 1.63 -9.26 8.38
CA ASP A 138 1.04 -9.60 7.08
C ASP A 138 0.01 -8.55 6.67
N ALA A 139 0.09 -8.08 5.43
CA ALA A 139 -0.90 -7.23 4.79
C ALA A 139 -1.63 -8.02 3.69
N LEU A 140 -2.93 -7.80 3.55
CA LEU A 140 -3.71 -8.39 2.46
C LEU A 140 -3.78 -7.38 1.30
N ALA A 141 -3.32 -7.79 0.12
CA ALA A 141 -3.45 -7.02 -1.11
C ALA A 141 -4.55 -7.60 -1.99
N GLN A 142 -5.36 -6.72 -2.59
CA GLN A 142 -6.08 -7.04 -3.81
C GLN A 142 -5.10 -6.92 -4.99
N VAL A 143 -5.12 -7.89 -5.89
CA VAL A 143 -4.26 -7.91 -7.07
C VAL A 143 -5.04 -7.41 -8.26
N TYR A 144 -4.44 -6.48 -8.99
CA TYR A 144 -4.94 -6.03 -10.29
C TYR A 144 -3.93 -6.36 -11.39
N ALA A 145 -4.42 -6.80 -12.54
CA ALA A 145 -3.65 -7.02 -13.75
C ALA A 145 -3.78 -5.79 -14.65
N LEU A 146 -2.66 -5.13 -14.92
CA LEU A 146 -2.55 -4.07 -15.92
C LEU A 146 -2.02 -4.68 -17.22
N VAL A 147 -2.90 -4.89 -18.20
CA VAL A 147 -2.54 -5.45 -19.50
C VAL A 147 -2.18 -4.32 -20.45
N SER A 148 -0.91 -4.28 -20.88
CA SER A 148 -0.42 -3.29 -21.84
C SER A 148 -0.77 -3.69 -23.28
N PRO A 149 -1.19 -2.76 -24.15
CA PRO A 149 -1.23 -3.02 -25.59
C PRO A 149 0.21 -3.21 -26.14
N ALA A 150 0.36 -3.91 -27.26
CA ALA A 150 1.67 -4.07 -27.91
C ALA A 150 2.23 -2.77 -28.48
N THR A 151 1.35 -1.84 -28.86
CA THR A 151 1.68 -0.49 -29.33
C THR A 151 0.62 0.49 -28.89
N LEU A 152 0.99 1.75 -28.67
CA LEU A 152 0.04 2.84 -28.42
C LEU A 152 0.25 3.92 -29.48
N ASN A 153 -0.73 4.10 -30.38
CA ASN A 153 -0.64 5.03 -31.52
C ASN A 153 0.60 4.80 -32.41
N GLY A 154 1.03 3.55 -32.56
CA GLY A 154 2.23 3.19 -33.34
C GLY A 154 3.54 3.22 -32.55
N GLU A 155 3.53 3.73 -31.31
CA GLU A 155 4.71 3.77 -30.45
C GLU A 155 4.89 2.49 -29.63
N THR A 156 6.16 2.13 -29.38
CA THR A 156 6.57 1.02 -28.49
C THR A 156 7.32 1.50 -27.24
N ASP A 157 7.53 2.82 -27.11
CA ASP A 157 7.99 3.45 -25.88
C ASP A 157 6.89 4.40 -25.39
N PHE A 158 6.13 3.95 -24.37
CA PHE A 158 5.04 4.72 -23.81
C PHE A 158 4.82 4.35 -22.34
N SER A 159 4.13 5.23 -21.62
CA SER A 159 3.74 5.03 -20.23
C SER A 159 2.23 4.83 -20.13
N ILE A 160 1.79 3.99 -19.19
CA ILE A 160 0.38 3.81 -18.84
C ILE A 160 0.16 4.36 -17.44
N LEU A 161 -0.81 5.26 -17.29
CA LEU A 161 -1.27 5.72 -15.99
C LEU A 161 -2.44 4.86 -15.54
N ALA A 162 -2.34 4.31 -14.33
CA ALA A 162 -3.40 3.58 -13.66
C ALA A 162 -3.90 4.37 -12.44
N LEU A 163 -5.21 4.54 -12.32
CA LEU A 163 -5.86 5.17 -11.18
C LEU A 163 -6.82 4.17 -10.55
N ILE A 164 -6.64 3.91 -9.26
CA ILE A 164 -7.56 3.13 -8.44
C ILE A 164 -8.22 4.10 -7.47
N LYS A 165 -9.54 4.18 -7.52
CA LYS A 165 -10.32 5.06 -6.65
C LYS A 165 -10.99 4.23 -5.56
N GLY A 166 -10.92 4.75 -4.35
CA GLY A 166 -11.68 4.23 -3.21
C GLY A 166 -12.70 5.25 -2.73
N GLY A 167 -13.76 4.75 -2.10
CA GLY A 167 -14.68 5.52 -1.29
C GLY A 167 -14.88 4.83 0.06
N SER A 168 -15.41 5.57 1.03
CA SER A 168 -15.93 4.98 2.27
C SER A 168 -17.01 3.94 1.93
N ALA A 169 -16.90 2.77 2.54
CA ALA A 169 -17.86 1.68 2.43
C ALA A 169 -19.19 2.01 3.12
#